data_AF-A0A2Z4YTJ0-F1
#
_entry.id   AF-A0A2Z4YTJ0-F1
#
_cell.length_a   1.000
_cell.length_b   1.000
_cell.length_c   1.000
_cell.angle_alpha   90.00
_cell.angle_beta   90.00
_cell.angle_gamma   90.00
#
_symmetry.space_group_name_H-M   'P 1'
#
loop_
_entity.id
_entity.type
_entity.pdbx_description
1 polymer ?
#
loop_
_entity_poly.entity_id
_entity_poly.type
_entity_poly.pdbx_seq_one_letter_code
_entity_poly.pdbx_strand_id
1 'polypeptide(L)'
;MSPITTKFTGQTGPRGKMIAARLLIAISSIIATAIPAAAQLVFSSDCRNHQPIAVAPPQNAILFTKQPVPHPNGTASIFAINGLDTYVIPAGANSCVVAAPHANDNYCFIARNDNTIDGVGFAPIQNPGGLTACQ
;
A
#
# COMPACT_ATOMS: atom_id res chain seq x y z
N MET A 1 -76.13 -5.67 2.97
CA MET A 1 -75.70 -4.28 2.72
C MET A 1 -75.21 -3.68 4.03
N SER A 2 -73.99 -3.14 4.04
CA SER A 2 -73.34 -2.27 5.05
C SER A 2 -73.79 -2.37 6.52
N PRO A 3 -72.91 -2.80 7.45
CA PRO A 3 -73.10 -2.45 8.85
C PRO A 3 -72.56 -1.05 9.12
N ILE A 4 -73.47 -0.12 9.45
CA ILE A 4 -73.15 1.19 10.01
C ILE A 4 -73.44 1.13 11.52
N THR A 5 -72.52 1.70 12.29
CA THR A 5 -72.69 2.30 13.64
C THR A 5 -73.04 1.37 14.80
N THR A 6 -72.58 1.57 16.03
CA THR A 6 -71.47 2.30 16.67
C THR A 6 -71.62 1.90 18.14
N LYS A 7 -70.55 1.56 18.84
CA LYS A 7 -70.54 1.60 20.31
C LYS A 7 -69.38 2.48 20.73
N PHE A 8 -69.74 3.67 21.20
CA PHE A 8 -68.83 4.55 21.91
C PHE A 8 -69.03 4.34 23.40
N THR A 9 -67.93 4.14 24.12
CA THR A 9 -67.47 5.01 25.23
C THR A 9 -66.82 4.19 26.33
N GLY A 10 -65.66 4.66 26.77
CA GLY A 10 -65.06 4.28 28.05
C GLY A 10 -63.54 4.18 27.92
N GLN A 11 -62.81 5.29 27.85
CA GLN A 11 -62.29 6.08 28.98
C GLN A 11 -60.77 5.87 29.15
N THR A 12 -60.05 7.00 28.99
CA THR A 12 -58.85 7.43 29.73
C THR A 12 -57.53 6.64 29.68
N GLY A 13 -56.56 7.26 28.99
CA GLY A 13 -55.13 7.28 29.35
C GLY A 13 -54.16 7.07 28.16
N PRO A 14 -52.93 7.66 28.13
CA PRO A 14 -52.39 8.78 28.91
C PRO A 14 -51.73 9.91 28.06
N ARG A 15 -51.67 11.09 28.68
CA ARG A 15 -50.56 12.06 28.71
C ARG A 15 -49.86 12.45 27.39
N GLY A 16 -50.31 13.60 26.88
CA GLY A 16 -49.50 14.80 26.63
C GLY A 16 -48.02 14.64 26.21
N LYS A 17 -47.81 14.81 24.90
CA LYS A 17 -46.69 15.50 24.22
C LYS A 17 -45.48 15.96 25.06
N MET A 18 -44.32 15.36 24.76
CA MET A 18 -43.04 16.05 24.52
C MET A 18 -42.33 15.25 23.41
N ILE A 19 -42.53 15.61 22.14
CA ILE A 19 -41.59 16.39 21.32
C ILE A 19 -40.12 15.97 21.48
N ALA A 20 -39.64 15.35 20.40
CA ALA A 20 -38.28 15.40 19.84
C ALA A 20 -37.08 15.07 20.75
N ALA A 21 -36.50 13.90 20.48
CA ALA A 21 -35.06 13.79 20.22
C ALA A 21 -34.79 12.39 19.63
N ARG A 22 -34.82 12.27 18.30
CA ARG A 22 -34.22 11.10 17.63
C ARG A 22 -32.71 11.31 17.68
N LEU A 23 -32.07 10.70 18.67
CA LEU A 23 -30.62 10.63 18.79
C LEU A 23 -30.09 9.75 17.64
N LEU A 24 -29.74 10.38 16.52
CA LEU A 24 -28.97 9.77 15.44
C LEU A 24 -27.53 9.67 15.92
N ILE A 25 -27.14 8.48 16.38
CA ILE A 25 -25.74 8.16 16.64
C ILE A 25 -25.07 7.99 15.28
N ALA A 26 -24.49 9.07 14.76
CA ALA A 26 -23.58 9.01 13.62
C ALA A 26 -22.28 8.38 14.11
N ILE A 27 -22.15 7.06 13.92
CA ILE A 27 -20.91 6.34 14.17
C ILE A 27 -19.91 6.82 13.11
N SER A 28 -19.14 7.84 13.48
CA SER A 28 -18.04 8.35 12.69
C SER A 28 -16.98 7.25 12.66
N SER A 29 -16.97 6.47 11.58
CA SER A 29 -15.94 5.47 11.35
C SER A 29 -14.63 6.21 11.12
N ILE A 30 -13.78 6.24 12.14
CA ILE A 30 -12.38 6.66 12.00
C ILE A 30 -11.75 5.59 11.12
N ILE A 31 -11.65 5.86 9.82
CA ILE A 31 -10.80 5.08 8.93
C ILE A 31 -9.39 5.41 9.38
N ALA A 32 -8.82 4.58 10.25
CA ALA A 32 -7.40 4.60 10.50
C ALA A 32 -6.75 4.33 9.14
N THR A 33 -6.25 5.39 8.51
CA THR A 33 -5.37 5.26 7.35
C THR A 33 -4.11 4.61 7.89
N ALA A 34 -4.10 3.27 7.91
CA ALA A 34 -2.89 2.50 8.10
C ALA A 34 -1.91 3.04 7.06
N ILE A 35 -0.87 3.72 7.53
CA ILE A 35 0.26 4.11 6.69
C ILE A 35 0.68 2.81 6.01
N PRO A 36 0.62 2.71 4.68
CA PRO A 36 1.04 1.48 4.03
C PRO A 36 2.47 1.22 4.51
N ALA A 37 2.71 0.01 5.02
CA ALA A 37 4.07 -0.44 5.25
C ALA A 37 4.89 -0.08 4.00
N ALA A 38 6.08 0.50 4.19
CA ALA A 38 6.93 0.93 3.08
C ALA A 38 6.94 -0.19 2.01
N ALA A 39 6.55 0.16 0.79
CA ALA A 39 6.34 -0.83 -0.25
C ALA A 39 7.65 -1.60 -0.46
N GLN A 40 7.61 -2.91 -0.22
CA GLN A 40 8.78 -3.77 -0.22
C GLN A 40 8.56 -4.99 -1.09
N LEU A 41 9.58 -5.35 -1.85
CA LEU A 41 9.68 -6.62 -2.54
C LEU A 41 10.13 -7.67 -1.54
N VAL A 42 9.27 -8.65 -1.29
CA VAL A 42 9.61 -9.83 -0.49
C VAL A 42 10.42 -10.79 -1.35
N PHE A 43 11.38 -11.48 -0.74
CA PHE A 43 12.22 -12.44 -1.43
C PHE A 43 11.39 -13.56 -2.09
N SER A 44 11.59 -13.76 -3.39
CA SER A 44 10.96 -14.80 -4.21
C SER A 44 11.91 -15.14 -5.36
N SER A 45 12.68 -16.21 -5.18
CA SER A 45 13.72 -16.64 -6.13
C SER A 45 13.18 -17.06 -7.50
N ASP A 46 11.91 -17.45 -7.56
CA ASP A 46 11.18 -17.83 -8.76
C ASP A 46 10.23 -16.72 -9.26
N CYS A 47 10.33 -15.51 -8.68
CA CYS A 47 9.54 -14.33 -9.06
C CYS A 47 8.02 -14.51 -8.98
N ARG A 48 7.51 -15.45 -8.16
CA ARG A 48 6.07 -15.63 -7.91
C ARG A 48 5.47 -14.51 -7.06
N ASN A 49 6.28 -13.89 -6.20
CA ASN A 49 5.88 -12.71 -5.47
C ASN A 49 6.50 -11.47 -6.12
N HIS A 50 5.74 -10.86 -7.04
CA HIS A 50 6.12 -9.64 -7.73
C HIS A 50 5.17 -8.50 -7.36
N GLN A 51 5.65 -7.27 -7.46
CA GLN A 51 4.85 -6.07 -7.22
C GLN A 51 4.95 -5.13 -8.41
N PRO A 52 3.83 -4.56 -8.88
CA PRO A 52 3.87 -3.50 -9.88
C PRO A 52 4.48 -2.24 -9.25
N ILE A 53 5.39 -1.60 -9.97
CA ILE A 53 5.92 -0.28 -9.65
C ILE A 53 5.57 0.65 -10.81
N ALA A 54 4.67 1.59 -10.53
CA ALA A 54 4.31 2.64 -11.45
C ALA A 54 5.24 3.84 -11.26
N VAL A 55 5.85 4.31 -12.36
CA VAL A 55 6.66 5.51 -12.41
C VAL A 55 6.01 6.48 -13.37
N ALA A 56 5.43 7.55 -12.82
CA ALA A 56 4.74 8.58 -13.59
C ALA A 56 5.43 9.94 -13.39
N PRO A 57 5.38 10.85 -14.38
CA PRO A 57 5.92 12.19 -14.23
C PRO A 57 5.44 12.88 -12.94
N PRO A 58 6.32 13.56 -12.19
CA PRO A 58 7.70 13.93 -12.56
C PRO A 58 8.77 12.87 -12.25
N GLN A 59 8.39 11.70 -11.74
CA GLN A 59 9.33 10.63 -11.42
C GLN A 59 9.87 10.00 -12.72
N ASN A 60 11.13 9.61 -12.70
CA ASN A 60 11.83 9.04 -13.86
C ASN A 60 12.77 7.89 -13.49
N ALA A 61 12.78 7.50 -12.22
CA ALA A 61 13.66 6.48 -11.69
C ALA A 61 13.01 5.76 -10.49
N ILE A 62 13.59 4.62 -10.11
CA ILE A 62 13.22 3.87 -8.92
C ILE A 62 14.44 3.77 -8.02
N LEU A 63 14.27 4.12 -6.74
CA LEU A 63 15.24 3.87 -5.69
C LEU A 63 14.93 2.53 -5.04
N PHE A 64 15.86 1.57 -5.15
CA PHE A 64 15.80 0.31 -4.41
C PHE A 64 16.68 0.38 -3.18
N THR A 65 16.19 -0.14 -2.05
CA THR A 65 16.89 -0.08 -0.76
C THR A 65 16.79 -1.41 -0.02
N LYS A 66 17.92 -2.00 0.38
CA LYS A 66 17.93 -3.20 1.22
C LYS A 66 17.30 -2.92 2.58
N GLN A 67 16.45 -3.82 3.05
CA GLN A 67 15.82 -3.75 4.37
C GLN A 67 16.40 -4.81 5.32
N PRO A 68 16.47 -4.52 6.62
CA PRO A 68 16.21 -3.21 7.26
C PRO A 68 17.28 -2.16 6.93
N VAL A 69 16.94 -0.86 6.93
CA VAL A 69 17.93 0.21 6.68
C VAL A 69 18.66 0.60 7.98
N PRO A 70 20.00 0.74 7.99
CA PRO A 70 20.94 0.45 6.91
C PRO A 70 21.29 -1.06 6.83
N HIS A 71 21.59 -1.52 5.61
CA HIS A 71 22.06 -2.88 5.34
C HIS A 71 23.22 -2.86 4.31
N PRO A 72 24.46 -2.63 4.74
CA PRO A 72 25.60 -2.58 3.82
C PRO A 72 26.06 -3.97 3.37
N ASN A 73 25.74 -5.03 4.11
CA ASN A 73 26.23 -6.37 3.82
C ASN A 73 25.43 -7.02 2.69
N GLY A 74 26.10 -7.96 2.00
CA GLY A 74 25.49 -8.74 0.94
C GLY A 74 24.99 -7.96 -0.28
N THR A 75 24.50 -8.70 -1.26
CA THR A 75 23.89 -8.22 -2.49
C THR A 75 22.40 -8.53 -2.48
N ALA A 76 21.62 -7.68 -3.13
CA ALA A 76 20.22 -7.93 -3.41
C ALA A 76 19.96 -7.72 -4.90
N SER A 77 19.37 -8.73 -5.56
CA SER A 77 19.08 -8.70 -7.00
C SER A 77 17.58 -8.60 -7.23
N ILE A 78 17.18 -7.57 -7.97
CA ILE A 78 15.80 -7.28 -8.34
C ILE A 78 15.65 -7.56 -9.82
N PHE A 79 14.65 -8.33 -10.21
CA PHE A 79 14.33 -8.59 -11.61
C PHE A 79 13.13 -7.76 -12.04
N ALA A 80 13.25 -7.10 -13.19
CA ALA A 80 12.18 -6.38 -13.86
C ALA A 80 11.57 -7.29 -14.95
N ILE A 81 10.28 -7.61 -14.82
CA ILE A 81 9.65 -8.63 -15.65
C ILE A 81 9.46 -8.16 -17.09
N ASN A 82 8.99 -6.93 -17.30
CA ASN A 82 8.77 -6.40 -18.65
C ASN A 82 10.07 -5.87 -19.26
N GLY A 83 10.94 -5.26 -18.47
CA GLY A 83 12.27 -4.82 -18.89
C GLY A 83 13.22 -5.98 -19.22
N LEU A 84 13.00 -7.16 -18.65
CA LEU A 84 13.87 -8.34 -18.75
C LEU A 84 15.30 -8.08 -18.23
N ASP A 85 15.43 -7.14 -17.28
CA ASP A 85 16.68 -6.72 -16.68
C ASP A 85 16.80 -7.19 -15.23
N THR A 86 18.03 -7.41 -14.78
CA THR A 86 18.34 -7.65 -13.36
C THR A 86 19.16 -6.49 -12.83
N TYR A 87 18.73 -5.94 -11.70
CA TYR A 87 19.37 -4.83 -11.01
C TYR A 87 19.94 -5.30 -9.69
N VAL A 88 21.21 -5.02 -9.43
CA VAL A 88 21.88 -5.46 -8.21
C VAL A 88 22.21 -4.26 -7.32
N ILE A 89 21.74 -4.32 -6.06
CA ILE A 89 22.30 -3.51 -4.98
C ILE A 89 23.56 -4.23 -4.49
N PRO A 90 24.77 -3.68 -4.71
CA PRO A 90 26.01 -4.36 -4.35
C PRO A 90 26.25 -4.39 -2.83
N ALA A 91 27.17 -5.26 -2.41
CA ALA A 91 27.75 -5.19 -1.07
C ALA A 91 28.49 -3.86 -0.89
N GLY A 92 28.39 -3.29 0.31
CA GLY A 92 28.87 -1.95 0.65
C GLY A 92 27.87 -0.83 0.37
N ALA A 93 26.82 -1.07 -0.43
CA ALA A 93 25.74 -0.11 -0.68
C ALA A 93 24.48 -0.49 0.10
N ASN A 94 23.71 0.49 0.56
CA ASN A 94 22.39 0.27 1.16
C ASN A 94 21.27 0.32 0.11
N SER A 95 21.50 1.09 -0.95
CA SER A 95 20.52 1.40 -1.99
C SER A 95 21.20 1.64 -3.33
N CYS A 96 20.42 1.56 -4.38
CA CYS A 96 20.83 1.95 -5.73
C CYS A 96 19.62 2.46 -6.53
N VAL A 97 19.89 3.19 -7.60
CA VAL A 97 18.87 3.79 -8.46
C VAL A 97 18.91 3.17 -9.85
N VAL A 98 17.72 2.96 -10.41
CA VAL A 98 17.56 2.57 -11.81
C VAL A 98 16.75 3.63 -12.54
N ALA A 99 17.07 3.87 -13.81
CA ALA A 99 16.13 4.54 -14.69
C ALA A 99 14.88 3.66 -14.85
N ALA A 100 13.70 4.28 -15.00
CA ALA A 100 12.46 3.55 -15.21
C ALA A 100 11.97 3.74 -16.65
N PRO A 101 12.56 3.03 -17.65
CA PRO A 101 12.15 3.16 -19.05
C PRO A 101 10.72 2.66 -19.29
N HIS A 102 10.26 1.74 -18.44
CA HIS A 102 8.89 1.22 -18.45
C HIS A 102 8.10 1.85 -17.30
N ALA A 103 7.12 2.70 -17.65
CA ALA A 103 6.31 3.42 -16.68
C ALA A 103 5.48 2.52 -15.75
N ASN A 104 5.20 1.28 -16.15
CA ASN A 104 4.50 0.30 -15.34
C ASN A 104 5.14 -1.07 -15.54
N ASP A 105 6.04 -1.46 -14.65
CA ASP A 105 6.70 -2.77 -14.69
C ASP A 105 6.49 -3.51 -13.37
N ASN A 106 6.55 -4.84 -13.40
CA ASN A 106 6.50 -5.71 -12.26
C ASN A 106 7.92 -6.09 -11.85
N TYR A 107 8.20 -6.01 -10.55
CA TYR A 107 9.51 -6.29 -10.01
C TYR A 107 9.44 -7.39 -8.96
N CYS A 108 10.50 -8.18 -8.85
CA CYS A 108 10.64 -9.23 -7.84
C CYS A 108 12.06 -9.27 -7.28
N PHE A 109 12.19 -9.56 -5.98
CA PHE A 109 13.48 -9.72 -5.31
C PHE A 109 13.93 -11.17 -5.42
N ILE A 110 14.82 -11.48 -6.36
CA ILE A 110 15.09 -12.84 -6.82
C ILE A 110 16.34 -13.50 -6.22
N ALA A 111 17.33 -12.72 -5.79
CA ALA A 111 18.56 -13.29 -5.24
C ALA A 111 19.13 -12.41 -4.12
N ARG A 112 19.64 -13.07 -3.07
CA ARG A 112 20.40 -12.47 -1.99
C ARG A 112 21.50 -13.43 -1.54
N ASN A 113 22.67 -12.90 -1.20
CA ASN A 113 23.75 -13.69 -0.60
C ASN A 113 23.91 -13.42 0.91
N ASP A 114 23.04 -12.59 1.48
CA ASP A 114 22.90 -12.36 2.92
C ASP A 114 21.42 -12.56 3.30
N ASN A 115 21.19 -13.53 4.18
CA ASN A 115 19.87 -13.99 4.62
C ASN A 115 19.18 -12.97 5.52
N THR A 116 19.92 -11.99 6.05
CA THR A 116 19.40 -10.92 6.92
C THR A 116 18.81 -9.76 6.13
N ILE A 117 18.87 -9.80 4.79
CA ILE A 117 18.16 -8.86 3.92
C ILE A 117 16.70 -9.30 3.84
N ASP A 118 15.83 -8.69 4.65
CA ASP A 118 14.41 -9.07 4.78
C ASP A 118 13.61 -8.81 3.50
N GLY A 119 14.04 -7.81 2.73
CA GLY A 119 13.41 -7.43 1.47
C GLY A 119 14.12 -6.27 0.81
N VAL A 120 13.55 -5.80 -0.29
CA VAL A 120 14.00 -4.59 -0.99
C VAL A 120 12.86 -3.59 -1.00
N GLY A 121 13.01 -2.51 -0.22
CA GLY A 121 12.13 -1.36 -0.30
C GLY A 121 12.30 -0.65 -1.64
N PHE A 122 11.22 -0.08 -2.15
CA PHE A 122 11.25 0.68 -3.41
C PHE A 122 10.50 2.01 -3.31
N ALA A 123 10.97 3.01 -4.03
CA ALA A 123 10.30 4.29 -4.18
C ALA A 123 10.53 4.85 -5.59
N PRO A 124 9.45 5.16 -6.34
CA PRO A 124 9.55 6.01 -7.52
C PRO A 124 10.04 7.40 -7.12
N ILE A 125 11.08 7.89 -7.78
CA ILE A 125 11.70 9.19 -7.48
C ILE A 125 11.91 10.02 -8.75
N GLN A 126 11.97 11.33 -8.57
CA GLN A 126 12.68 12.18 -9.52
C GLN A 126 14.17 12.06 -9.22
N ASN A 127 14.94 11.49 -10.14
CA ASN A 127 16.38 11.31 -9.96
C ASN A 127 17.07 12.68 -9.87
N PRO A 128 17.66 13.05 -8.71
CA PRO A 128 18.35 14.33 -8.57
C PRO A 128 19.73 14.35 -9.26
N GLY A 129 20.20 13.19 -9.75
CA GLY A 129 21.59 12.99 -10.14
C GLY A 129 22.48 12.72 -8.93
N GLY A 130 23.63 12.07 -9.16
CA GLY A 130 24.61 11.78 -8.10
C GLY A 130 24.27 10.61 -7.17
N LEU A 131 23.15 9.91 -7.36
CA LEU A 131 22.84 8.66 -6.69
C LEU A 131 23.54 7.49 -7.38
N THR A 132 23.98 6.50 -6.60
CA THR A 132 24.63 5.29 -7.11
C THR A 132 23.66 4.48 -7.96
N ALA A 133 24.03 4.18 -9.20
CA ALA A 133 23.27 3.30 -10.07
C ALA A 133 23.35 1.84 -9.60
N CYS A 134 22.32 1.05 -9.86
CA CYS A 134 22.40 -0.39 -9.68
C CYS A 134 23.40 -1.00 -10.67
N GLN A 135 24.04 -2.10 -10.27
CA GLN A 135 24.91 -2.89 -11.15
C GLN A 135 24.08 -3.82 -12.04
#